data_AF-X8CFG7-F1
#
_entry.id   AF-X8CFG7-F1
#
_cell.length_a   1.000
_cell.length_b   1.000
_cell.length_c   1.000
_cell.angle_alpha   90.00
_cell.angle_beta   90.00
_cell.angle_gamma   90.00
#
_symmetry.space_group_name_H-M   'P 1'
#
loop_
_entity.id
_entity.type
_entity.pdbx_description
1 polymer ?
#
loop_
_entity_poly.entity_id
_entity_poly.type
_entity_poly.pdbx_seq_one_letter_code
_entity_poly.pdbx_strand_id
1 'polypeptide(L)'
;MGRREAMARTATRLRTQHRHVTKARRRAKLLAHRLRRLHYPQRRSMHGNHASGRQAVLAAIRKALDIKGIHDPAARARWERGMDLVARRESNYNANAINNWDSNAARGTPSKGAFQFIAPTFAAYHQPGTSRDIHNLVAQACAFINYTMGRYGVAVDASNLADRIQQADPRRSPKGY
;
A
#
# COMPACT_ATOMS: atom_id res chain seq x y z
N MET A 1 24.62 23.04 43.00
CA MET A 1 25.13 22.37 41.78
C MET A 1 24.39 21.07 41.42
N GLY A 2 23.94 20.22 42.36
CA GLY A 2 23.44 18.86 42.05
C GLY A 2 22.11 18.67 41.28
N ARG A 3 21.14 19.61 41.35
CA ARG A 3 19.82 19.43 40.70
C ARG A 3 19.87 19.52 39.17
N ARG A 4 20.67 20.45 38.62
CA ARG A 4 20.83 20.64 37.17
C ARG A 4 21.52 19.45 36.51
N GLU A 5 22.54 18.90 37.16
CA GLU A 5 23.23 17.69 36.70
C GLU A 5 22.33 16.46 36.75
N ALA A 6 21.53 16.29 37.81
CA ALA A 6 20.54 15.21 37.89
C ALA A 6 19.50 15.30 36.77
N MET A 7 18.96 16.50 36.49
CA MET A 7 18.03 16.72 35.38
C MET A 7 18.66 16.44 34.02
N ALA A 8 19.92 16.86 33.81
CA ALA A 8 20.66 16.59 32.57
C ALA A 8 20.88 15.09 32.34
N ARG A 9 21.23 14.34 33.40
CA ARG A 9 21.38 12.86 33.35
C ARG A 9 20.04 12.19 33.03
N THR A 10 18.95 12.63 33.65
CA THR A 10 17.60 12.10 33.39
C THR A 10 17.14 12.39 31.96
N ALA A 11 17.35 13.60 31.45
CA ALA A 11 17.02 13.98 30.08
C ALA A 11 17.82 13.17 29.04
N THR A 12 19.09 12.87 29.33
CA THR A 12 19.92 12.01 28.48
C THR A 12 19.42 10.57 28.50
N ARG A 13 19.05 10.04 29.68
CA ARG A 13 18.47 8.69 29.82
C ARG A 13 17.16 8.55 29.02
N LEU A 14 16.25 9.53 29.13
CA LEU A 14 14.99 9.54 28.39
C LEU A 14 15.20 9.60 26.87
N ARG A 15 16.12 10.44 26.38
CA ARG A 15 16.47 10.50 24.95
C ARG A 15 17.03 9.18 24.44
N THR A 16 17.90 8.54 25.22
CA THR A 16 18.45 7.21 24.88
C THR A 16 17.35 6.16 24.85
N GLN A 17 16.48 6.10 25.86
CA GLN A 17 15.33 5.18 25.89
C GLN A 17 14.39 5.39 24.68
N HIS A 18 14.06 6.63 24.34
CA HIS A 18 13.24 6.94 23.18
C HIS A 18 13.87 6.45 21.87
N ARG A 19 15.19 6.68 21.68
CA ARG A 19 15.92 6.16 20.51
C ARG A 19 15.89 4.63 20.45
N HIS A 20 16.04 3.95 21.59
CA HIS A 20 15.93 2.50 21.68
C HIS A 20 14.53 2.01 21.27
N VAL A 21 13.46 2.63 21.79
CA VAL A 21 12.07 2.29 21.44
C VAL A 21 11.80 2.50 19.96
N THR A 22 12.23 3.62 19.38
CA THR A 22 12.05 3.91 17.95
C THR A 22 12.81 2.91 17.07
N LYS A 23 14.05 2.56 17.44
CA LYS A 23 14.85 1.53 16.73
C LYS A 23 14.23 0.14 16.85
N ALA A 24 13.70 -0.22 18.02
CA ALA A 24 13.02 -1.48 18.27
C ALA A 24 11.73 -1.58 17.43
N ARG A 25 10.91 -0.51 17.39
CA ARG A 25 9.72 -0.44 16.54
C ARG A 25 10.04 -0.58 15.05
N ARG A 26 11.13 0.04 14.58
CA ARG A 26 11.60 -0.11 13.18
C ARG A 26 12.03 -1.54 12.88
N ARG A 27 12.78 -2.19 13.79
CA ARG A 27 13.19 -3.60 13.66
C ARG A 27 12.00 -4.55 13.67
N ALA A 28 11.03 -4.33 14.57
CA ALA A 28 9.81 -5.12 14.63
C ALA A 28 9.00 -5.04 13.32
N LYS A 29 8.87 -3.83 12.73
CA LYS A 29 8.26 -3.66 11.39
C LYS A 29 9.02 -4.43 10.31
N LEU A 30 10.35 -4.34 10.28
CA LEU A 30 11.18 -5.07 9.31
C LEU A 30 11.06 -6.59 9.48
N LEU A 31 11.05 -7.10 10.71
CA LEU A 31 10.86 -8.52 10.99
C LEU A 31 9.45 -8.98 10.61
N ALA A 32 8.41 -8.18 10.90
CA ALA A 32 7.06 -8.45 10.42
C ALA A 32 6.99 -8.50 8.90
N HIS A 33 7.69 -7.61 8.19
CA HIS A 33 7.82 -7.67 6.73
C HIS A 33 8.56 -8.93 6.25
N ARG A 34 9.62 -9.36 6.95
CA ARG A 34 10.39 -10.56 6.62
C ARG A 34 9.57 -11.83 6.86
N LEU A 35 8.83 -11.90 7.97
CA LEU A 35 7.91 -12.99 8.27
C LEU A 35 6.73 -13.03 7.30
N ARG A 36 6.21 -11.88 6.88
CA ARG A 36 5.20 -11.81 5.82
C ARG A 36 5.73 -12.28 4.47
N ARG A 37 6.98 -11.98 4.10
CA ARG A 37 7.62 -12.56 2.90
C ARG A 37 7.71 -14.08 2.99
N LEU A 38 8.11 -14.62 4.13
CA LEU A 38 8.26 -16.07 4.32
C LEU A 38 6.92 -16.83 4.26
N HIS A 39 5.82 -16.19 4.70
CA HIS A 39 4.47 -16.76 4.66
C HIS A 39 3.65 -16.39 3.42
N TYR A 40 4.26 -15.72 2.44
CA TYR A 40 3.64 -15.48 1.14
C TYR A 40 4.18 -16.56 0.20
N PRO A 41 3.55 -17.75 0.13
CA PRO A 41 3.98 -18.74 -0.84
C PRO A 41 3.91 -18.07 -2.21
N GLN A 42 5.04 -18.06 -2.90
CA GLN A 42 5.15 -17.77 -4.31
C GLN A 42 4.50 -18.93 -5.07
N ARG A 43 3.21 -19.19 -4.81
CA ARG A 43 2.43 -20.18 -5.54
C ARG A 43 2.41 -19.71 -6.99
N ARG A 44 2.91 -20.54 -7.90
CA ARG A 44 2.65 -20.39 -9.34
C ARG A 44 1.15 -20.14 -9.47
N SER A 45 0.81 -18.99 -10.03
CA SER A 45 -0.56 -18.56 -10.28
C SER A 45 -1.25 -19.69 -11.05
N MET A 46 -2.05 -20.50 -10.33
CA MET A 46 -3.11 -21.25 -11.00
C MET A 46 -4.02 -20.15 -11.53
N HIS A 47 -4.12 -20.06 -12.85
CA HIS A 47 -4.83 -19.01 -13.56
C HIS A 47 -6.33 -19.07 -13.19
N GLY A 48 -6.67 -18.54 -12.03
CA GLY A 48 -8.03 -18.16 -11.71
C GLY A 48 -8.37 -17.02 -12.66
N ASN A 49 -9.46 -17.17 -13.41
CA ASN A 49 -9.95 -16.15 -14.31
C ASN A 49 -10.44 -14.96 -13.46
N HIS A 50 -9.51 -14.11 -13.00
CA HIS A 50 -9.83 -12.99 -12.12
C HIS A 50 -10.71 -12.02 -12.88
N ALA A 51 -11.88 -11.73 -12.32
CA ALA A 51 -12.75 -10.68 -12.81
C ALA A 51 -11.93 -9.41 -13.04
N SER A 52 -11.94 -8.92 -14.27
CA SER A 52 -11.14 -7.79 -14.75
C SER A 52 -12.04 -6.72 -15.35
N GLY A 53 -11.47 -5.58 -15.71
CA GLY A 53 -12.22 -4.47 -16.29
C GLY A 53 -12.75 -3.51 -15.22
N ARG A 54 -13.15 -2.32 -15.68
CA ARG A 54 -13.46 -1.17 -14.83
C ARG A 54 -14.52 -1.49 -13.77
N GLN A 55 -15.58 -2.19 -14.13
CA GLN A 55 -16.66 -2.53 -13.19
C GLN A 55 -16.18 -3.41 -12.04
N ALA A 56 -15.37 -4.45 -12.33
CA ALA A 56 -14.81 -5.33 -11.31
C ALA A 56 -13.86 -4.58 -10.38
N VAL A 57 -13.03 -3.70 -10.94
CA VAL A 57 -12.13 -2.84 -10.14
C VAL A 57 -12.90 -1.89 -9.23
N LEU A 58 -13.92 -1.19 -9.74
CA LEU A 58 -14.75 -0.29 -8.94
C LEU A 58 -15.51 -1.03 -7.83
N ALA A 59 -16.06 -2.21 -8.12
CA ALA A 59 -16.71 -3.04 -7.11
C ALA A 59 -15.72 -3.46 -6.01
N ALA A 60 -14.49 -3.82 -6.39
CA ALA A 60 -13.43 -4.16 -5.44
C ALA A 60 -12.98 -2.96 -4.60
N ILE A 61 -12.88 -1.77 -5.19
CA ILE A 61 -12.59 -0.52 -4.47
C ILE A 61 -13.66 -0.27 -3.40
N ARG A 62 -14.95 -0.34 -3.76
CA ARG A 62 -16.06 -0.15 -2.82
C ARG A 62 -16.00 -1.16 -1.67
N LYS A 63 -15.79 -2.44 -1.99
CA LYS A 63 -15.64 -3.48 -0.97
C LYS A 63 -14.43 -3.23 -0.07
N ALA A 64 -13.33 -2.77 -0.64
CA ALA A 64 -12.15 -2.38 0.15
C ALA A 64 -12.48 -1.22 1.08
N LEU A 65 -13.17 -0.18 0.62
CA LEU A 65 -13.60 0.94 1.47
C LEU A 65 -14.48 0.49 2.63
N ASP A 66 -15.37 -0.49 2.42
CA ASP A 66 -16.16 -1.11 3.48
C ASP A 66 -15.28 -1.84 4.50
N ILE A 67 -14.32 -2.66 4.04
CA ILE A 67 -13.34 -3.35 4.90
C ILE A 67 -12.47 -2.35 5.69
N LYS A 68 -12.21 -1.17 5.11
CA LYS A 68 -11.44 -0.10 5.74
C LYS A 68 -12.28 0.78 6.68
N GLY A 69 -13.59 0.57 6.78
CA GLY A 69 -14.49 1.37 7.61
C GLY A 69 -14.69 2.80 7.09
N ILE A 70 -14.47 3.04 5.79
CA ILE A 70 -14.61 4.36 5.18
C ILE A 70 -16.04 4.48 4.63
N HIS A 71 -16.93 5.01 5.47
CA HIS A 71 -18.36 5.14 5.18
C HIS A 71 -18.79 6.55 4.77
N ASP A 72 -17.99 7.58 5.07
CA ASP A 72 -18.28 8.96 4.68
C ASP A 72 -18.41 9.07 3.14
N PRO A 73 -19.56 9.55 2.60
CA PRO A 73 -19.80 9.57 1.17
C PRO A 73 -18.78 10.41 0.39
N ALA A 74 -18.33 11.54 0.94
CA ALA A 74 -17.36 12.41 0.28
C ALA A 74 -15.98 11.75 0.19
N ALA A 75 -15.52 11.13 1.29
CA ALA A 75 -14.30 10.34 1.34
C ALA A 75 -14.33 9.19 0.33
N ARG A 76 -15.42 8.43 0.28
CA ARG A 76 -15.59 7.32 -0.67
C ARG A 76 -15.50 7.81 -2.11
N ALA A 77 -16.18 8.90 -2.44
CA ALA A 77 -16.15 9.46 -3.78
C ALA A 77 -14.73 9.92 -4.20
N ARG A 78 -13.93 10.46 -3.26
CA ARG A 78 -12.53 10.83 -3.53
C ARG A 78 -11.65 9.59 -3.75
N TRP A 79 -11.76 8.57 -2.89
CA TRP A 79 -11.05 7.32 -3.06
C TRP A 79 -11.40 6.61 -4.36
N GLU A 80 -12.69 6.47 -4.68
CA GLU A 80 -13.16 5.82 -5.91
C GLU A 80 -12.60 6.54 -7.14
N ARG A 81 -12.70 7.86 -7.24
CA ARG A 81 -12.16 8.61 -8.39
C ARG A 81 -10.64 8.46 -8.53
N GLY A 82 -9.90 8.58 -7.44
CA GLY A 82 -8.44 8.49 -7.47
C GLY A 82 -7.97 7.08 -7.83
N MET A 83 -8.57 6.05 -7.24
CA MET A 83 -8.21 4.66 -7.50
C MET A 83 -8.66 4.17 -8.89
N ASP A 84 -9.82 4.62 -9.38
CA ASP A 84 -10.27 4.37 -10.77
C ASP A 84 -9.25 4.91 -11.78
N LEU A 85 -8.78 6.14 -11.57
CA LEU A 85 -7.76 6.75 -12.43
C LEU A 85 -6.43 5.99 -12.39
N VAL A 86 -5.97 5.59 -11.20
CA VAL A 86 -4.74 4.80 -11.04
C VAL A 86 -4.90 3.47 -11.78
N ALA A 87 -5.95 2.70 -11.52
CA ALA A 87 -6.12 1.39 -12.14
C ALA A 87 -6.21 1.47 -13.68
N ARG A 88 -6.83 2.54 -14.21
CA ARG A 88 -6.83 2.83 -15.64
C ARG A 88 -5.43 3.01 -16.19
N ARG A 89 -4.62 3.84 -15.53
CA ARG A 89 -3.27 4.21 -15.99
C ARG A 89 -2.27 3.07 -15.84
N GLU A 90 -2.39 2.30 -14.77
CA GLU A 90 -1.43 1.25 -14.42
C GLU A 90 -1.59 -0.02 -15.27
N SER A 91 -2.83 -0.39 -15.60
CA SER A 91 -3.10 -1.69 -16.22
C SER A 91 -4.27 -1.71 -17.20
N ASN A 92 -4.92 -0.57 -17.42
CA ASN A 92 -6.23 -0.51 -18.04
C ASN A 92 -7.24 -1.47 -17.38
N TYR A 93 -7.25 -1.50 -16.04
CA TYR A 93 -8.12 -2.33 -15.20
C TYR A 93 -7.92 -3.86 -15.32
N ASN A 94 -6.78 -4.31 -15.84
CA ASN A 94 -6.49 -5.73 -16.00
C ASN A 94 -5.96 -6.35 -14.69
N ALA A 95 -6.75 -7.22 -14.06
CA ALA A 95 -6.37 -7.91 -12.82
C ALA A 95 -5.20 -8.90 -13.02
N ASN A 96 -5.01 -9.39 -14.25
CA ASN A 96 -3.97 -10.34 -14.63
C ASN A 96 -2.76 -9.67 -15.29
N ALA A 97 -2.69 -8.32 -15.33
CA ALA A 97 -1.56 -7.61 -15.92
C ALA A 97 -0.24 -8.00 -15.24
N ILE A 98 0.81 -8.21 -16.03
CA ILE A 98 2.18 -8.45 -15.55
C ILE A 98 3.13 -7.61 -16.40
N ASN A 99 3.88 -6.73 -15.75
CA ASN A 99 4.96 -5.98 -16.41
C ASN A 99 6.26 -6.78 -16.32
N ASN A 100 6.78 -7.25 -17.46
CA ASN A 100 7.99 -8.07 -17.55
C ASN A 100 9.22 -7.33 -18.14
N TRP A 101 9.15 -6.02 -18.32
CA TRP A 101 10.15 -5.26 -19.09
C TRP A 101 10.90 -4.20 -18.29
N ASP A 102 10.42 -3.87 -17.07
CA ASP A 102 11.04 -2.86 -16.23
C ASP A 102 12.18 -3.40 -15.33
N SER A 103 12.81 -2.49 -14.58
CA SER A 103 13.89 -2.85 -13.63
C SER A 103 13.43 -3.79 -12.50
N ASN A 104 12.14 -3.81 -12.15
CA ASN A 104 11.62 -4.72 -11.15
C ASN A 104 11.49 -6.14 -11.71
N ALA A 105 11.06 -6.26 -12.97
CA ALA A 105 11.01 -7.52 -13.71
C ALA A 105 12.41 -8.12 -13.87
N ALA A 106 13.40 -7.30 -14.27
CA ALA A 106 14.81 -7.72 -14.35
C ALA A 106 15.36 -8.23 -13.00
N ARG A 107 14.84 -7.71 -11.88
CA ARG A 107 15.17 -8.14 -10.51
C ARG A 107 14.32 -9.31 -10.00
N GLY A 108 13.49 -9.91 -10.84
CA GLY A 108 12.65 -11.06 -10.51
C GLY A 108 11.40 -10.73 -9.67
N THR A 109 11.03 -9.46 -9.55
CA THR A 109 9.82 -9.02 -8.85
C THR A 109 8.95 -8.12 -9.72
N PRO A 110 8.43 -8.63 -10.87
CA PRO A 110 7.61 -7.83 -11.78
C PRO A 110 6.38 -7.24 -11.08
N SER A 111 5.94 -6.07 -11.56
CA SER A 111 4.69 -5.44 -11.15
C SER A 111 3.49 -6.22 -11.70
N LYS A 112 2.43 -6.35 -10.89
CA LYS A 112 1.29 -7.21 -11.20
C LYS A 112 -0.05 -6.59 -10.85
N GLY A 113 -1.07 -6.98 -11.61
CA GLY A 113 -2.47 -6.72 -11.38
C GLY A 113 -2.92 -5.28 -11.63
N ALA A 114 -4.16 -4.98 -11.23
CA ALA A 114 -4.82 -3.73 -11.62
C ALA A 114 -4.09 -2.46 -11.14
N PHE A 115 -3.42 -2.54 -10.00
CA PHE A 115 -2.67 -1.44 -9.38
C PHE A 115 -1.14 -1.61 -9.52
N GLN A 116 -0.68 -2.56 -10.34
CA GLN A 116 0.73 -2.81 -10.66
C GLN A 116 1.65 -2.88 -9.43
N PHE A 117 1.24 -3.62 -8.40
CA PHE A 117 2.10 -3.84 -7.24
C PHE A 117 3.24 -4.81 -7.57
N ILE A 118 4.44 -4.49 -7.09
CA ILE A 118 5.47 -5.51 -6.90
C ILE A 118 5.15 -6.33 -5.63
N ALA A 119 5.46 -7.63 -5.67
CA ALA A 119 5.21 -8.57 -4.57
C ALA A 119 5.66 -8.08 -3.17
N PRO A 120 6.88 -7.54 -2.96
CA PRO A 120 7.28 -7.10 -1.63
C PRO A 120 6.46 -5.92 -1.09
N THR A 121 6.00 -5.02 -1.96
CA THR A 121 5.15 -3.90 -1.55
C THR A 121 3.75 -4.38 -1.21
N PHE A 122 3.14 -5.24 -2.04
CA PHE A 122 1.85 -5.84 -1.73
C PHE A 122 1.89 -6.55 -0.37
N ALA A 123 2.87 -7.42 -0.14
CA ALA A 123 2.98 -8.16 1.12
C ALA A 123 3.20 -7.24 2.33
N ALA A 124 3.92 -6.13 2.16
CA ALA A 124 4.16 -5.15 3.21
C ALA A 124 2.88 -4.44 3.65
N TYR A 125 1.99 -4.11 2.72
CA TYR A 125 0.77 -3.33 2.96
C TYR A 125 -0.54 -4.11 2.85
N HIS A 126 -0.45 -5.44 2.67
CA HIS A 126 -1.59 -6.35 2.64
C HIS A 126 -2.50 -6.17 3.85
N GLN A 127 -3.80 -6.21 3.59
CA GLN A 127 -4.85 -6.11 4.60
C GLN A 127 -5.18 -7.51 5.16
N PRO A 128 -4.94 -7.78 6.45
CA PRO A 128 -5.35 -9.02 7.09
C PRO A 128 -6.83 -9.32 6.85
N GLY A 129 -7.16 -10.59 6.60
CA GLY A 129 -8.52 -11.03 6.27
C GLY A 129 -8.87 -11.00 4.77
N THR A 130 -7.98 -10.49 3.90
CA THR A 130 -8.15 -10.55 2.44
C THR A 130 -7.21 -11.58 1.79
N SER A 131 -7.47 -11.92 0.51
CA SER A 131 -6.66 -12.89 -0.25
C SER A 131 -5.16 -12.56 -0.24
N ARG A 132 -4.32 -13.59 -0.21
CA ARG A 132 -2.86 -13.49 -0.44
C ARG A 132 -2.51 -13.69 -1.92
N ASP A 133 -3.45 -13.49 -2.83
CA ASP A 133 -3.15 -13.40 -4.25
C ASP A 133 -3.00 -11.92 -4.65
N ILE A 134 -1.87 -11.58 -5.25
CA ILE A 134 -1.59 -10.23 -5.77
C ILE A 134 -2.52 -9.85 -6.93
N HIS A 135 -3.15 -10.83 -7.60
CA HIS A 135 -4.13 -10.58 -8.65
C HIS A 135 -5.55 -10.35 -8.11
N ASN A 136 -5.80 -10.62 -6.82
CA ASN A 136 -7.10 -10.36 -6.21
C ASN A 136 -7.37 -8.85 -6.07
N LEU A 137 -8.40 -8.36 -6.75
CA LEU A 137 -8.71 -6.92 -6.81
C LEU A 137 -9.03 -6.31 -5.45
N VAL A 138 -9.78 -7.00 -4.58
CA VAL A 138 -10.12 -6.50 -3.24
C VAL A 138 -8.86 -6.37 -2.39
N ALA A 139 -8.01 -7.40 -2.40
CA ALA A 139 -6.75 -7.39 -1.66
C ALA A 139 -5.79 -6.29 -2.16
N GLN A 140 -5.72 -6.06 -3.48
CA GLN A 140 -4.94 -4.95 -4.05
C GLN A 140 -5.51 -3.59 -3.68
N ALA A 141 -6.82 -3.40 -3.74
CA ALA A 141 -7.44 -2.14 -3.36
C ALA A 141 -7.20 -1.81 -1.87
N CYS A 142 -7.34 -2.81 -0.98
CA CYS A 142 -6.99 -2.62 0.43
C CYS A 142 -5.49 -2.33 0.62
N ALA A 143 -4.61 -3.03 -0.10
CA ALA A 143 -3.17 -2.79 -0.05
C ALA A 143 -2.79 -1.39 -0.56
N PHE A 144 -3.47 -0.89 -1.60
CA PHE A 144 -3.30 0.48 -2.12
C PHE A 144 -3.66 1.53 -1.09
N ILE A 145 -4.82 1.42 -0.43
CA ILE A 145 -5.22 2.34 0.64
C ILE A 145 -4.16 2.34 1.76
N ASN A 146 -3.76 1.16 2.24
CA ASN A 146 -2.72 1.03 3.27
C ASN A 146 -1.37 1.61 2.82
N TYR A 147 -0.96 1.34 1.59
CA TYR A 147 0.30 1.81 1.02
C TYR A 147 0.34 3.33 0.92
N THR A 148 -0.70 3.92 0.35
CA THR A 148 -0.78 5.38 0.13
C THR A 148 -0.85 6.15 1.45
N MET A 149 -1.64 5.68 2.41
CA MET A 149 -1.68 6.26 3.75
C MET A 149 -0.33 6.10 4.48
N GLY A 150 0.26 4.90 4.47
CA GLY A 150 1.46 4.60 5.24
C GLY A 150 2.76 5.16 4.65
N ARG A 151 2.89 5.19 3.32
CA ARG A 151 4.10 5.63 2.62
C ARG A 151 4.10 7.11 2.26
N TYR A 152 2.93 7.66 1.93
CA TYR A 152 2.79 9.02 1.39
C TYR A 152 1.98 9.97 2.28
N GLY A 153 1.38 9.48 3.36
CA GLY A 153 0.60 10.30 4.29
C GLY A 153 -0.72 10.76 3.69
N VAL A 154 -1.33 9.95 2.83
CA VAL A 154 -2.69 10.22 2.34
C VAL A 154 -3.66 10.16 3.51
N ALA A 155 -4.54 11.15 3.61
CA ALA A 155 -5.55 11.25 4.65
C ALA A 155 -6.61 10.15 4.47
N VAL A 156 -7.25 9.72 5.57
CA VAL A 156 -8.30 8.70 5.53
C VAL A 156 -9.48 9.09 4.63
N ASP A 157 -9.74 10.38 4.49
CA ASP A 157 -10.80 10.93 3.66
C ASP A 157 -10.38 11.19 2.19
N ALA A 158 -9.15 10.81 1.81
CA ALA A 158 -8.55 11.03 0.50
C ALA A 158 -8.54 12.49 0.01
N SER A 159 -8.71 13.48 0.89
CA SER A 159 -8.68 14.91 0.51
C SER A 159 -7.40 15.32 -0.22
N ASN A 160 -6.27 14.71 0.14
CA ASN A 160 -4.95 15.01 -0.42
C ASN A 160 -4.40 13.91 -1.35
N LEU A 161 -5.24 12.97 -1.81
CA LEU A 161 -4.77 11.79 -2.56
C LEU A 161 -4.07 12.19 -3.87
N ALA A 162 -4.66 13.09 -4.66
CA ALA A 162 -4.09 13.55 -5.93
C ALA A 162 -2.78 14.34 -5.73
N ASP A 163 -2.67 15.10 -4.63
CA ASP A 163 -1.45 15.86 -4.33
C ASP A 163 -0.28 14.93 -3.97
N ARG A 164 -0.58 13.81 -3.31
CA ARG A 164 0.42 12.85 -2.84
C ARG A 164 0.76 11.78 -3.88
N ILE A 165 -0.19 11.45 -4.75
CA ILE A 165 -0.07 10.39 -5.73
C ILE A 165 -0.38 10.94 -7.12
N GLN A 166 0.67 11.22 -7.90
CA GLN A 166 0.53 11.76 -9.26
C GLN A 166 -0.38 10.89 -10.16
N GLN A 167 -0.33 9.56 -10.00
CA GLN A 167 -1.19 8.66 -10.79
C GLN A 167 -2.68 8.85 -10.49
N ALA A 168 -3.03 9.39 -9.33
CA ALA A 168 -4.40 9.73 -8.93
C ALA A 168 -4.80 11.18 -9.28
N ASP A 169 -3.92 11.98 -9.89
CA ASP A 169 -4.22 13.33 -10.33
C ASP A 169 -4.62 13.37 -11.82
N PRO A 170 -5.88 13.72 -12.16
CA PRO A 170 -6.33 13.81 -13.54
C PRO A 170 -5.69 14.97 -14.31
N ARG A 171 -5.18 15.99 -13.62
CA ARG A 171 -4.57 17.18 -14.25
C ARG A 171 -3.11 16.99 -14.62
N ARG A 172 -2.50 15.89 -14.17
CA ARG A 172 -1.10 15.56 -14.44
C ARG A 172 -1.03 14.35 -15.36
N SER A 173 -0.04 14.35 -16.24
CA SER A 173 0.26 13.19 -17.09
C SER A 173 0.61 11.98 -16.23
N PRO A 174 0.25 10.75 -16.68
CA PRO A 174 0.73 9.53 -16.06
C PRO A 174 2.25 9.56 -15.97
N LYS A 175 2.81 9.06 -14.87
CA LYS A 175 4.26 8.88 -14.75
C LYS A 175 4.59 7.47 -15.24
N GLY A 176 5.41 7.34 -16.28
CA GLY A 176 6.00 6.05 -16.64
C GLY A 176 6.88 5.51 -15.51
N TYR A 177 7.03 4.19 -15.44
CA TYR A 177 7.97 3.53 -14.54
C TYR A 177 9.42 3.88 -14.87
#